data_AF-A0A2U2CMW3-F1
#
_entry.id   AF-A0A2U2CMW3-F1
#
_cell.length_a   1.000
_cell.length_b   1.000
_cell.length_c   1.000
_cell.angle_alpha   90.00
_cell.angle_beta   90.00
_cell.angle_gamma   90.00
#
_symmetry.space_group_name_H-M   'P 1'
#
loop_
_entity.id
_entity.type
_entity.pdbx_description
1 polymer ?
#
loop_
_entity_poly.entity_id
_entity_poly.type
_entity_poly.pdbx_seq_one_letter_code
_entity_poly.pdbx_strand_id
1 'polypeptide(L)' 'MNIRWMLRMAKWAHRPPSERRVKIVLSIIALCLLLGGIEYFIGWPDWLTTNGGARGARP' A
#
# COMPACT_ATOMS: atom_id res chain seq x y z
N MET A 1 21.54 9.32 11.70
CA MET A 1 20.29 9.02 12.46
C MET A 1 19.53 10.32 12.64
N ASN A 2 18.31 10.43 12.12
CA ASN A 2 17.66 11.74 12.01
C ASN A 2 16.54 11.89 13.04
N ILE A 3 16.81 12.65 14.12
CA ILE A 3 15.89 12.93 15.23
C ILE A 3 14.52 13.45 14.76
N ARG A 4 14.49 14.09 13.57
CA ARG A 4 13.28 14.65 12.97
C ARG A 4 12.21 13.58 12.70
N TRP A 5 12.60 12.35 12.37
CA TRP A 5 11.65 11.25 12.17
C TRP A 5 10.99 10.84 13.49
N MET A 6 11.76 10.76 14.57
CA MET A 6 11.25 10.41 15.90
C MET A 6 10.27 11.47 16.41
N LEU A 7 10.59 12.76 16.25
CA LEU A 7 9.69 13.87 16.59
C LEU A 7 8.41 13.87 15.75
N ARG A 8 8.47 13.44 14.49
CA ARG A 8 7.29 13.33 13.61
C ARG A 8 6.36 12.20 14.07
N MET A 9 6.91 11.04 14.46
CA MET A 9 6.14 9.92 15.01
C MET A 9 5.50 10.30 16.35
N ALA A 10 6.24 10.98 17.24
CA ALA A 10 5.70 11.47 18.50
C ALA A 10 4.54 12.46 18.29
N LYS A 11 4.64 13.37 17.30
CA LYS A 11 3.52 14.25 16.94
C LYS A 11 2.29 13.50 16.43
N TRP A 12 2.48 12.42 15.67
CA TRP A 12 1.36 11.58 15.22
C TRP A 12 0.61 10.93 16.38
N ALA A 13 1.33 10.47 17.41
CA ALA A 13 0.73 9.88 18.60
C ALA A 13 -0.06 10.92 19.44
N HIS A 14 0.46 12.14 19.59
CA HIS A 14 -0.18 13.18 20.41
C HIS A 14 -1.22 14.03 19.66
N ARG A 15 -1.02 14.26 18.36
CA ARG A 15 -1.89 15.06 17.49
C ARG A 15 -2.01 14.36 16.15
N PRO A 16 -2.90 13.36 16.04
CA PRO A 16 -3.05 12.63 14.80
C PRO A 16 -3.42 13.60 13.67
N PRO A 17 -2.86 13.40 12.47
CA PRO A 17 -3.32 14.12 11.28
C PRO A 17 -4.82 13.88 11.06
N SER A 18 -5.49 14.80 10.36
CA SER A 18 -6.95 14.80 10.22
C SER A 18 -7.53 13.40 9.96
N GLU A 19 -8.58 13.05 10.69
CA GLU A 19 -9.19 11.71 10.66
C GLU A 19 -9.56 11.28 9.24
N ARG A 20 -9.95 12.23 8.38
CA ARG A 20 -10.24 12.01 6.97
C ARG A 20 -9.03 11.45 6.20
N ARG A 21 -7.84 11.97 6.45
CA ARG A 21 -6.61 11.51 5.79
C ARG A 21 -6.22 10.12 6.27
N VAL A 22 -6.37 9.85 7.57
CA VAL A 22 -6.10 8.53 8.16
C VAL A 22 -7.05 7.48 7.57
N LYS A 23 -8.35 7.77 7.50
CA LYS A 23 -9.37 6.87 6.93
C LYS A 23 -9.10 6.53 5.46
N ILE A 24 -8.71 7.51 4.65
CA ILE A 24 -8.34 7.28 3.23
C ILE A 24 -7.15 6.32 3.13
N VAL A 25 -6.08 6.59 3.87
CA VAL A 25 -4.86 5.76 3.82
C VAL A 25 -5.16 4.35 4.33
N LEU A 26 -5.90 4.22 5.43
CA LEU A 26 -6.28 2.93 6.00
C LEU A 26 -7.18 2.14 5.04
N SER A 27 -8.11 2.80 4.36
CA SER A 27 -8.95 2.19 3.32
C SER A 27 -8.13 1.70 2.12
N ILE A 28 -7.13 2.46 1.67
CA ILE A 28 -6.25 2.06 0.57
C ILE A 28 -5.40 0.86 0.98
N ILE A 29 -4.83 0.87 2.18
CA ILE A 29 -4.05 -0.25 2.72
C ILE A 29 -4.93 -1.50 2.81
N ALA A 30 -6.14 -1.37 3.34
CA ALA A 30 -7.10 -2.48 3.42
C ALA A 30 -7.43 -3.03 2.02
N LEU A 31 -7.66 -2.16 1.03
CA LEU A 31 -7.90 -2.58 -0.36
C LEU A 31 -6.70 -3.32 -0.96
N CYS A 32 -5.48 -2.83 -0.71
CA CYS A 32 -4.25 -3.44 -1.21
C CYS A 32 -4.02 -4.82 -0.58
N LEU A 33 -4.23 -4.93 0.74
CA LEU A 33 -4.16 -6.20 1.46
C LEU A 33 -5.25 -7.18 1.04
N LEU A 34 -6.46 -6.68 0.75
CA LEU A 34 -7.54 -7.51 0.24
C LEU A 34 -7.16 -8.07 -1.14
N LEU A 35 -6.70 -7.23 -2.06
CA LEU A 35 -6.26 -7.64 -3.39
C LEU A 35 -5.08 -8.62 -3.34
N GLY A 36 -4.01 -8.28 -2.63
CA GLY A 36 -2.83 -9.15 -2.52
C GLY A 36 -3.11 -10.44 -1.73
N GLY A 37 -3.98 -10.39 -0.72
CA GLY A 37 -4.45 -11.56 -0.01
C GLY A 37 -5.29 -12.48 -0.91
N ILE A 38 -6.19 -11.91 -1.71
CA ILE A 38 -6.95 -12.65 -2.72
C ILE A 38 -6.01 -13.29 -3.75
N GLU A 39 -5.02 -12.55 -4.24
CA GLU A 39 -4.03 -13.05 -5.20
C GLU A 39 -3.19 -14.20 -4.64
N TYR A 40 -2.78 -14.11 -3.36
CA TYR A 40 -2.00 -15.15 -2.70
C TYR A 40 -2.81 -16.42 -2.40
N PHE A 41 -4.09 -16.29 -2.04
CA PHE A 41 -4.93 -17.43 -1.66
C PHE A 41 -5.59 -18.14 -2.85
N ILE A 42 -5.98 -17.42 -3.91
CA ILE A 42 -6.68 -17.99 -5.07
C ILE A 42 -5.74 -18.19 -6.26
N GLY A 43 -4.58 -17.51 -6.30
CA GLY A 43 -3.73 -17.44 -7.48
C GLY A 43 -4.28 -16.44 -8.50
N TRP A 44 -3.39 -15.79 -9.25
CA TRP A 44 -3.81 -14.81 -10.25
C TRP A 44 -4.34 -15.53 -11.49
N PRO A 45 -5.61 -15.33 -11.86
CA PRO A 45 -6.22 -16.19 -12.86
C PRO A 45 -5.87 -15.71 -14.28
N ASP A 46 -5.74 -16.64 -15.23
CA ASP A 46 -5.24 -16.38 -16.60
C ASP A 46 -6.03 -15.29 -17.37
N TRP A 47 -7.29 -15.03 -16.99
CA TRP A 47 -8.13 -13.97 -17.59
C TRP A 47 -7.80 -12.55 -17.10
N LEU A 48 -7.10 -12.42 -15.97
CA LEU A 48 -6.55 -11.17 -15.44
C LEU A 48 -5.08 -10.97 -15.85
N THR A 49 -4.44 -12.02 -16.36
CA THR A 49 -3.09 -11.95 -16.92
C THR A 49 -3.15 -11.14 -18.22
N THR A 50 -2.66 -9.90 -18.17
CA THR A 50 -2.55 -9.07 -19.37
C THR A 50 -1.53 -9.69 -20.33
N ASN A 51 -1.89 -9.92 -21.59
CA ASN A 51 -1.01 -10.37 -22.69
C ASN A 51 0.17 -9.40 -23.00
N GLY A 52 0.34 -8.34 -22.21
CA GLY A 52 1.43 -7.39 -22.33
C GLY A 52 2.71 -7.98 -21.76
N GLY A 53 3.52 -8.57 -22.64
CA GLY A 53 4.89 -8.94 -22.33
C GLY A 53 5.60 -7.79 -21.62
N ALA A 54 6.40 -8.13 -20.61
CA ALA A 54 7.19 -7.22 -19.82
C ALA A 54 7.94 -6.20 -20.70
N ARG A 55 7.34 -5.02 -20.93
CA ARG A 55 8.05 -3.83 -21.41
C ARG A 55 8.90 -3.32 -20.26
N GLY A 56 9.97 -4.05 -20.01
CA GLY A 56 10.87 -3.89 -18.87
C GLY A 56 12.06 -4.83 -18.88
N ALA A 57 12.12 -5.83 -19.77
CA ALA A 57 13.38 -6.47 -20.12
C ALA A 57 14.22 -5.46 -20.92
N ARG A 58 14.96 -4.63 -20.18
CA ARG A 58 15.98 -3.75 -20.76
C ARG A 58 17.11 -4.65 -21.32
N PRO A 59 17.67 -4.33 -22.50
CA PRO A 59 18.81 -5.05 -23.06
C PRO A 59 20.05 -4.93 -22.17
#